data_AF-A0A929CS19-F1
#
_entry.id   AF-A0A929CS19-F1
#
_cell.length_a   1.000
_cell.length_b   1.000
_cell.length_c   1.000
_cell.angle_alpha   90.00
_cell.angle_beta   90.00
_cell.angle_gamma   90.00
#
_symmetry.space_group_name_H-M   'P 1'
#
loop_
_entity.id
_entity.type
_entity.pdbx_description
1 polymer ?
#
loop_
_entity_poly.entity_id
_entity_poly.type
_entity_poly.pdbx_seq_one_letter_code
_entity_poly.pdbx_strand_id
1 'polypeptide(L)'
;MKSEKLELKHLAPYLPYGLKGRTKGGVWNDTEYLIHEYIGLNYGNNSINMKSTKGVSLWYNINKHKPILRLLSDLTKEIEMPFGKIIPMGWMFGKDWENHSDWDNEETLNKVVYNTYSCINGKVTPKHLPYFVSAQLLEMHFDVFGLIPKGLAIDINTITE
;
A
#
# COMPACT_ATOMS: atom_id res chain seq x y z
N MET A 1 4.30 5.24 26.03
CA MET A 1 4.41 5.21 24.56
C MET A 1 3.03 5.37 23.95
N LYS A 2 2.85 6.27 22.99
CA LYS A 2 1.58 6.45 22.28
C LYS A 2 1.45 5.28 21.28
N SER A 3 0.43 4.44 21.43
CA SER A 3 0.15 3.38 20.45
C SER A 3 -0.10 4.02 19.09
N GLU A 4 0.61 3.57 18.06
CA GLU A 4 0.29 3.91 16.68
C GLU A 4 -1.11 3.39 16.33
N LYS A 5 -1.84 4.14 15.51
CA LYS A 5 -3.22 3.84 15.13
C LYS A 5 -3.41 4.06 13.64
N LEU A 6 -4.30 3.28 13.05
CA LEU A 6 -4.72 3.48 11.67
C LEU A 6 -5.56 4.77 11.59
N GLU A 7 -5.26 5.62 10.61
CA GLU A 7 -5.94 6.90 10.38
C GLU A 7 -6.41 6.96 8.93
N LEU A 8 -7.50 7.70 8.68
CA LEU A 8 -8.09 7.81 7.33
C LEU A 8 -7.08 8.33 6.29
N LYS A 9 -6.18 9.22 6.69
CA LYS A 9 -5.13 9.78 5.81
C LYS A 9 -4.16 8.71 5.29
N HIS A 10 -4.00 7.60 6.00
CA HIS A 10 -3.18 6.48 5.55
C HIS A 10 -3.89 5.67 4.46
N LEU A 11 -5.22 5.68 4.42
CA LEU A 11 -6.02 4.89 3.47
C LEU A 11 -6.46 5.69 2.25
N ALA A 12 -6.72 6.98 2.42
CA ALA A 12 -7.26 7.85 1.39
C ALA A 12 -6.51 7.78 0.04
N PRO A 13 -5.16 7.74 0.00
CA PRO A 13 -4.44 7.70 -1.27
C PRO A 13 -4.61 6.40 -2.05
N TYR A 14 -5.01 5.30 -1.41
CA TYR A 14 -5.17 4.00 -2.07
C TYR A 14 -6.59 3.75 -2.60
N LEU A 15 -7.60 4.53 -2.15
CA LEU A 15 -9.00 4.31 -2.52
C LEU A 15 -9.25 4.28 -4.03
N PRO A 16 -8.66 5.17 -4.86
CA PRO A 16 -8.91 5.16 -6.30
C PRO A 16 -8.46 3.87 -6.98
N TYR A 17 -7.61 3.09 -6.30
CA TYR A 17 -6.98 1.88 -6.82
C TYR A 17 -7.60 0.60 -6.27
N GLY A 18 -8.82 0.67 -5.72
CA GLY A 18 -9.56 -0.51 -5.28
C GLY A 18 -8.93 -1.19 -4.04
N LEU A 19 -8.44 -0.38 -3.09
CA LEU A 19 -7.86 -0.88 -1.85
C LEU A 19 -8.79 -1.90 -1.18
N LYS A 20 -8.25 -3.07 -0.86
CA LYS A 20 -8.95 -4.09 -0.09
C LYS A 20 -8.47 -4.07 1.34
N GLY A 21 -9.31 -4.58 2.24
CA GLY A 21 -8.85 -4.91 3.57
C GLY A 21 -9.70 -5.94 4.28
N ARG A 22 -9.12 -6.47 5.34
CA ARG A 22 -9.71 -7.51 6.17
C ARG A 22 -10.43 -6.87 7.34
N THR A 23 -11.66 -7.28 7.59
CA THR A 23 -12.42 -6.92 8.79
C THR A 23 -12.69 -8.16 9.63
N LYS A 24 -12.71 -8.00 10.96
CA LYS A 24 -13.22 -9.02 11.87
C LYS A 24 -14.69 -8.75 12.14
N GLY A 25 -15.53 -9.76 11.90
CA GLY A 25 -16.96 -9.68 12.15
C GLY A 25 -17.74 -9.17 10.95
N GLY A 26 -18.51 -10.08 10.34
CA GLY A 26 -19.58 -9.71 9.42
C GLY A 26 -20.74 -9.05 10.16
N VAL A 27 -21.73 -8.55 9.41
CA VAL A 27 -22.94 -7.91 9.97
C VAL A 27 -23.70 -8.82 10.95
N TRP A 28 -23.41 -10.13 10.97
CA TRP A 28 -24.16 -11.13 11.72
C TRP A 28 -23.30 -12.18 12.45
N ASN A 29 -21.96 -12.17 12.32
CA ASN A 29 -21.11 -13.17 12.99
C ASN A 29 -19.67 -12.70 13.17
N ASP A 30 -19.16 -12.73 14.41
CA ASP A 30 -17.85 -12.19 14.84
C ASP A 30 -16.65 -13.15 14.64
N THR A 31 -16.90 -14.33 14.08
CA THR A 31 -15.91 -15.42 14.01
C THR A 31 -15.14 -15.47 12.69
N GLU A 32 -15.69 -14.94 11.60
CA GLU A 32 -15.07 -15.00 10.27
C GLU A 32 -14.41 -13.67 9.88
N TYR A 33 -13.26 -13.79 9.20
CA TYR A 33 -12.62 -12.65 8.56
C TYR A 33 -13.17 -12.51 7.15
N LEU A 34 -13.58 -11.30 6.80
CA LEU A 34 -14.05 -10.98 5.46
C LEU A 34 -13.10 -9.98 4.80
N ILE A 35 -12.83 -10.19 3.52
CA ILE A 35 -12.10 -9.25 2.67
C ILE A 35 -13.11 -8.42 1.91
N HIS A 36 -12.98 -7.10 2.00
CA HIS A 36 -13.82 -6.16 1.29
C HIS A 36 -12.99 -5.12 0.56
N GLU A 37 -13.52 -4.65 -0.57
CA GLU A 37 -13.04 -3.44 -1.23
C GLU A 37 -13.57 -2.21 -0.50
N TYR A 38 -12.67 -1.25 -0.25
CA TYR A 38 -12.99 0.04 0.36
C TYR A 38 -13.45 1.00 -0.73
N ILE A 39 -14.66 1.51 -0.58
CA ILE A 39 -15.31 2.39 -1.58
C ILE A 39 -15.43 3.83 -1.08
N GLY A 40 -15.06 4.10 0.17
CA GLY A 40 -15.08 5.45 0.71
C GLY A 40 -14.60 5.52 2.15
N LEU A 41 -14.38 6.75 2.61
CA LEU A 41 -14.00 7.07 3.97
C LEU A 41 -14.97 8.10 4.54
N ASN A 42 -15.35 7.95 5.80
CA ASN A 42 -16.22 8.88 6.49
C ASN A 42 -15.45 9.53 7.66
N TYR A 43 -15.17 10.83 7.50
CA TYR A 43 -14.44 11.60 8.49
C TYR A 43 -15.24 11.83 9.77
N GLY A 44 -16.56 12.03 9.67
CA GLY A 44 -17.41 12.40 10.80
C GLY A 44 -17.49 11.33 11.89
N ASN A 45 -17.33 10.06 11.53
CA ASN A 45 -17.39 8.91 12.45
C ASN A 45 -16.12 8.03 12.41
N ASN A 46 -15.07 8.46 11.71
CA ASN A 46 -13.82 7.72 11.53
C ASN A 46 -14.04 6.28 11.05
N SER A 47 -14.87 6.12 10.01
CA SER A 47 -15.27 4.82 9.46
C SER A 47 -14.85 4.62 8.01
N ILE A 48 -14.78 3.35 7.59
CA ILE A 48 -14.57 2.94 6.20
C ILE A 48 -15.90 2.48 5.63
N ASN A 49 -16.21 2.91 4.40
CA ASN A 49 -17.31 2.40 3.61
C ASN A 49 -16.79 1.26 2.73
N MET A 50 -17.49 0.14 2.74
CA MET A 50 -17.05 -1.07 2.03
C MET A 50 -18.15 -1.62 1.14
N LYS A 51 -17.75 -2.23 0.02
CA LYS A 51 -18.64 -2.98 -0.85
C LYS A 51 -18.91 -4.37 -0.24
N SER A 52 -20.16 -4.64 0.13
CA SER A 52 -20.58 -5.99 0.51
C SER A 52 -20.64 -6.91 -0.71
N THR A 53 -20.42 -8.21 -0.49
CA THR A 53 -20.66 -9.27 -1.49
C THR A 53 -22.10 -9.28 -2.01
N LYS A 54 -23.05 -8.73 -1.23
CA LYS A 54 -24.47 -8.60 -1.60
C LYS A 54 -24.83 -7.23 -2.20
N GLY A 55 -23.85 -6.41 -2.56
CA GLY A 55 -24.07 -5.08 -3.16
C GLY A 55 -24.52 -3.97 -2.20
N VAL A 56 -24.58 -4.25 -0.89
CA VAL A 56 -24.91 -3.27 0.14
C VAL A 56 -23.64 -2.54 0.62
N SER A 57 -23.72 -1.24 0.87
CA SER A 57 -22.61 -0.50 1.51
C SER A 57 -22.64 -0.70 3.02
N LEU A 58 -21.51 -1.09 3.61
CA LEU A 58 -21.36 -1.26 5.06
C LEU A 58 -20.40 -0.22 5.61
N TRP A 59 -20.61 0.19 6.87
CA TRP A 59 -19.74 1.13 7.57
C TRP A 59 -19.21 0.51 8.85
N TYR A 60 -17.90 0.60 9.03
CA TYR A 60 -17.24 0.07 10.21
C TYR A 60 -16.13 1.01 10.66
N ASN A 61 -15.94 1.07 11.98
CA ASN A 61 -14.88 1.87 12.58
C ASN A 61 -13.52 1.43 12.02
N ILE A 62 -12.69 2.39 11.60
CA ILE A 62 -11.38 2.15 10.98
C ILE A 62 -10.49 1.18 11.79
N ASN A 63 -10.62 1.17 13.12
CA ASN A 63 -9.79 0.33 13.99
C ASN A 63 -10.16 -1.16 13.95
N LYS A 64 -11.29 -1.54 13.33
CA LYS A 64 -11.67 -2.95 13.12
C LYS A 64 -11.09 -3.53 11.82
N HIS A 65 -10.38 -2.71 11.07
CA HIS A 65 -9.87 -3.05 9.77
C HIS A 65 -8.36 -3.15 9.74
N LYS A 66 -7.88 -4.00 8.82
CA LYS A 66 -6.49 -3.99 8.38
C LYS A 66 -6.48 -3.93 6.86
N PRO A 67 -5.98 -2.83 6.23
CA PRO A 67 -5.78 -2.80 4.79
C PRO A 67 -4.82 -3.93 4.38
N ILE A 68 -5.00 -4.42 3.18
CA ILE A 68 -4.14 -5.45 2.58
C ILE A 68 -3.20 -4.72 1.63
N LEU A 69 -1.90 -4.81 1.89
CA LEU A 69 -0.86 -4.06 1.21
C LEU A 69 0.32 -4.99 0.87
N ARG A 70 1.20 -4.54 -0.01
CA ARG A 70 2.47 -5.20 -0.36
C ARG A 70 3.62 -4.62 0.46
N LEU A 71 4.60 -5.46 0.80
CA LEU A 71 5.86 -4.98 1.38
C LEU A 71 6.68 -4.26 0.31
N LEU A 72 7.40 -3.20 0.70
CA LEU A 72 8.32 -2.51 -0.22
C LEU A 72 9.41 -3.43 -0.78
N SER A 73 9.77 -4.50 -0.06
CA SER A 73 10.70 -5.53 -0.56
C SER A 73 10.17 -6.31 -1.76
N ASP A 74 8.89 -6.21 -2.11
CA ASP A 74 8.32 -6.88 -3.28
C ASP A 74 8.48 -6.06 -4.58
N LEU A 75 9.06 -4.87 -4.49
CA LEU A 75 9.32 -4.01 -5.65
C LEU A 75 10.21 -4.67 -6.71
N THR A 76 11.12 -5.56 -6.29
CA THR A 76 12.03 -6.30 -7.18
C THR A 76 11.51 -7.71 -7.53
N LYS A 77 10.34 -8.08 -7.02
CA LYS A 77 9.74 -9.40 -7.26
C LYS A 77 8.65 -9.31 -8.33
N GLU A 78 8.38 -10.44 -8.97
CA GLU A 78 7.22 -10.55 -9.85
C GLU A 78 5.93 -10.50 -9.01
N ILE A 79 5.02 -9.59 -9.35
CA ILE A 79 3.69 -9.46 -8.74
C ILE A 79 2.59 -9.62 -9.78
N GLU A 80 1.44 -10.12 -9.34
CA GLU A 80 0.24 -10.20 -10.17
C GLU A 80 -0.57 -8.90 -10.11
N MET A 81 -0.88 -8.37 -11.29
CA MET A 81 -1.73 -7.20 -11.52
C MET A 81 -2.91 -7.59 -12.44
N PRO A 82 -3.99 -6.79 -12.51
CA PRO A 82 -5.14 -7.12 -13.36
C PRO A 82 -4.82 -7.33 -14.86
N PHE A 83 -3.69 -6.80 -15.33
CA PHE A 83 -3.24 -6.89 -16.72
C PHE A 83 -2.07 -7.87 -16.92
N GLY A 84 -1.69 -8.63 -15.89
CA GLY A 84 -0.63 -9.64 -15.96
C GLY A 84 0.42 -9.49 -14.87
N LYS A 85 1.48 -10.31 -15.00
CA LYS A 85 2.62 -10.33 -14.09
C LYS A 85 3.63 -9.27 -14.47
N ILE A 86 4.13 -8.52 -13.48
CA ILE A 86 5.15 -7.49 -13.67
C ILE A 86 6.19 -7.54 -12.56
N ILE A 87 7.40 -7.04 -12.84
CA ILE A 87 8.35 -6.62 -11.81
C ILE A 87 8.15 -5.11 -11.62
N PRO A 88 7.64 -4.63 -10.47
CA PRO A 88 7.28 -3.22 -10.25
C PRO A 88 8.39 -2.24 -10.62
N MET A 89 9.62 -2.53 -10.22
CA MET A 89 10.75 -1.67 -10.54
C MET A 89 11.05 -1.61 -12.05
N GLY A 90 11.07 -2.76 -12.72
CA GLY A 90 11.19 -2.81 -14.18
C GLY A 90 10.05 -2.06 -14.88
N TRP A 91 8.83 -2.15 -14.34
CA TRP A 91 7.67 -1.44 -14.88
C TRP A 91 7.78 0.10 -14.72
N MET A 92 8.24 0.58 -13.57
CA MET A 92 8.32 2.02 -13.28
C MET A 92 9.47 2.71 -14.03
N PHE A 93 10.60 2.03 -14.23
CA PHE A 93 11.82 2.62 -14.79
C PHE A 93 12.20 2.08 -16.18
N GLY A 94 11.49 1.08 -16.69
CA GLY A 94 11.70 0.54 -18.04
C GLY A 94 13.11 0.00 -18.27
N LYS A 95 13.68 0.31 -19.43
CA LYS A 95 15.02 -0.16 -19.86
C LYS A 95 16.17 0.24 -18.93
N ASP A 96 15.97 1.27 -18.11
CA ASP A 96 16.98 1.70 -17.15
C ASP A 96 17.18 0.65 -16.05
N TRP A 97 16.15 -0.17 -15.73
CA TRP A 97 16.25 -1.27 -14.77
C TRP A 97 17.14 -2.43 -15.29
N GLU A 98 16.95 -2.86 -16.54
CA GLU A 98 17.64 -4.03 -17.10
C GLU A 98 19.16 -3.87 -17.18
N ASN A 99 19.66 -2.64 -17.20
CA ASN A 99 21.09 -2.33 -17.33
C ASN A 99 21.82 -2.24 -15.99
N HIS A 100 21.14 -2.44 -14.86
CA HIS A 100 21.74 -2.32 -13.55
C HIS A 100 21.64 -3.61 -12.73
N SER A 101 22.73 -4.39 -12.74
CA SER A 101 22.93 -5.57 -11.88
C SER A 101 22.84 -5.31 -10.38
N ASP A 102 22.86 -4.05 -9.97
CA ASP A 102 23.02 -3.64 -8.57
C ASP A 102 21.69 -3.31 -7.87
N TRP A 103 20.54 -3.41 -8.56
CA TRP A 103 19.25 -2.97 -7.99
C TRP A 103 18.58 -4.00 -7.07
N ASP A 104 19.12 -5.21 -7.00
CA ASP A 104 18.64 -6.26 -6.10
C ASP A 104 19.10 -6.08 -4.64
N ASN A 105 19.95 -5.08 -4.35
CA ASN A 105 20.36 -4.78 -2.99
C ASN A 105 19.39 -3.81 -2.28
N GLU A 106 19.19 -4.03 -0.98
CA GLU A 106 18.35 -3.20 -0.10
C GLU A 106 18.78 -1.72 -0.11
N GLU A 107 20.07 -1.46 -0.37
CA GLU A 107 20.61 -0.12 -0.54
C GLU A 107 19.99 0.60 -1.75
N THR A 108 19.74 -0.09 -2.87
CA THR A 108 19.17 0.51 -4.08
C THR A 108 17.66 0.70 -4.01
N LEU A 109 16.94 -0.21 -3.33
CA LEU A 109 15.55 0.05 -2.92
C LEU A 109 15.45 1.30 -2.06
N ASN A 110 16.38 1.45 -1.11
CA ASN A 110 16.51 2.67 -0.34
C ASN A 110 16.94 3.85 -1.21
N LYS A 111 17.66 3.67 -2.32
CA LYS A 111 17.93 4.76 -3.27
C LYS A 111 16.70 5.15 -4.11
N VAL A 112 15.83 4.21 -4.47
CA VAL A 112 14.62 4.57 -5.22
C VAL A 112 13.59 5.26 -4.31
N VAL A 113 13.47 4.76 -3.08
CA VAL A 113 12.54 5.30 -2.07
C VAL A 113 13.10 6.54 -1.36
N TYR A 114 14.43 6.63 -1.16
CA TYR A 114 15.14 7.68 -0.42
C TYR A 114 16.30 8.40 -1.15
N ASN A 115 16.79 8.00 -2.35
CA ASN A 115 17.68 8.84 -3.21
C ASN A 115 16.86 9.86 -3.97
N THR A 116 16.22 10.59 -3.12
CA THR A 116 15.53 11.79 -3.32
C THR A 116 16.59 12.81 -2.89
N TYR A 117 17.71 12.86 -3.61
CA TYR A 117 18.79 13.79 -3.33
C TYR A 117 19.33 14.38 -4.63
N SER A 118 19.36 15.70 -4.72
CA SER A 118 20.13 16.40 -5.75
C SER A 118 21.19 17.25 -5.09
N CYS A 119 22.41 17.21 -5.64
CA CYS A 119 23.45 18.16 -5.29
C CYS A 119 23.26 19.42 -6.13
N ILE A 120 22.72 20.47 -5.51
CA ILE A 120 22.73 21.81 -6.11
C ILE A 120 23.82 22.59 -5.37
N ASN A 121 24.88 22.99 -6.09
CA ASN A 121 26.02 23.73 -5.54
C ASN A 121 26.70 23.06 -4.32
N GLY A 122 26.89 21.73 -4.38
CA GLY A 122 27.54 20.98 -3.31
C GLY A 122 26.68 20.75 -2.05
N LYS A 123 25.41 21.17 -2.06
CA LYS A 123 24.46 20.85 -0.99
C LYS A 123 23.54 19.73 -1.44
N VAL A 124 23.55 18.64 -0.67
CA VAL A 124 22.61 17.52 -0.80
C VAL A 124 21.25 18.00 -0.28
N THR A 125 20.30 18.24 -1.18
CA THR A 125 18.92 18.60 -0.82
C THR A 125 18.01 17.40 -1.04
N PRO A 126 17.09 17.06 -0.12
CA PRO A 126 16.09 16.05 -0.37
C PRO A 126 15.27 16.43 -1.62
N LYS A 127 15.47 15.76 -2.76
CA LYS A 127 14.46 15.71 -3.81
C LYS A 127 13.20 15.09 -3.22
N HIS A 128 12.05 15.39 -3.78
CA HIS A 128 10.81 14.71 -3.40
C HIS A 128 10.67 13.44 -4.21
N LEU A 129 10.04 12.40 -3.64
CA LEU A 129 9.75 11.19 -4.39
C LEU A 129 8.88 11.66 -5.55
N PRO A 130 9.27 11.41 -6.82
CA PRO A 130 8.49 11.92 -7.93
C PRO A 130 7.04 11.46 -7.77
N TYR A 131 6.10 12.37 -8.02
CA TYR A 131 4.67 12.08 -7.82
C TYR A 131 4.24 10.82 -8.57
N PHE A 132 4.78 10.58 -9.77
CA PHE A 132 4.46 9.38 -10.56
C PHE A 132 4.89 8.08 -9.86
N VAL A 133 6.06 8.06 -9.20
CA VAL A 133 6.50 6.88 -8.43
C VAL A 133 5.56 6.66 -7.25
N SER A 134 5.22 7.73 -6.52
CA SER A 134 4.27 7.64 -5.40
C SER A 134 2.91 7.11 -5.86
N ALA A 135 2.39 7.61 -6.98
CA ALA A 135 1.13 7.18 -7.56
C ALA A 135 1.17 5.69 -7.96
N GLN A 136 2.26 5.23 -8.57
CA GLN A 136 2.44 3.82 -8.96
C GLN A 136 2.54 2.90 -7.74
N LEU A 137 3.26 3.32 -6.68
CA LEU A 137 3.32 2.57 -5.42
C LEU A 137 1.93 2.41 -4.79
N LEU A 138 1.14 3.48 -4.79
CA LEU A 138 -0.24 3.45 -4.28
C LEU A 138 -1.16 2.58 -5.15
N GLU A 139 -1.01 2.64 -6.47
CA GLU A 139 -1.76 1.84 -7.43
C GLU A 139 -1.50 0.34 -7.27
N MET A 140 -0.26 -0.04 -6.99
CA MET A 140 0.14 -1.42 -6.72
C MET A 140 -0.02 -1.82 -5.24
N HIS A 141 -0.63 -0.97 -4.41
CA HIS A 141 -0.90 -1.17 -2.98
C HIS A 141 0.34 -1.43 -2.12
N PHE A 142 1.50 -0.84 -2.44
CA PHE A 142 2.69 -0.90 -1.59
C PHE A 142 2.51 -0.11 -0.29
N ASP A 143 3.03 -0.63 0.82
CA ASP A 143 2.97 -0.01 2.14
C ASP A 143 3.92 1.19 2.28
N VAL A 144 3.57 2.33 1.67
CA VAL A 144 4.38 3.56 1.72
C VAL A 144 4.34 4.28 3.07
N PHE A 145 3.47 3.85 4.00
CA PHE A 145 3.31 4.44 5.33
C PHE A 145 3.87 3.56 6.47
N GLY A 146 4.42 2.39 6.15
CA GLY A 146 4.98 1.45 7.12
C GLY A 146 3.92 0.86 8.08
N LEU A 147 2.71 0.61 7.59
CA LEU A 147 1.60 0.03 8.33
C LEU A 147 1.77 -1.47 8.62
N ILE A 148 2.44 -2.23 7.74
CA ILE A 148 2.66 -3.67 7.90
C ILE A 148 3.58 -3.94 9.10
N PRO A 149 4.78 -3.33 9.21
CA PRO A 149 5.65 -3.54 10.37
C PRO A 149 5.00 -3.09 11.70
N LYS A 150 4.07 -2.13 11.64
CA LYS A 150 3.29 -1.65 12.80
C LYS A 150 2.11 -2.54 13.17
N GLY A 151 1.86 -3.61 12.40
CA GLY A 151 0.71 -4.50 12.59
C GLY A 151 -0.65 -3.87 12.26
N LEU A 152 -0.66 -2.71 11.59
CA LEU A 152 -1.85 -1.96 11.19
C LEU A 152 -2.39 -2.41 9.82
N ALA A 153 -1.56 -3.04 9.00
CA ALA A 153 -1.93 -3.65 7.72
C ALA A 153 -1.59 -5.15 7.69
N ILE A 154 -2.05 -5.84 6.65
CA ILE A 154 -1.74 -7.24 6.35
C ILE A 154 -0.92 -7.27 5.07
N ASP A 155 0.18 -8.02 5.08
CA ASP A 155 0.92 -8.34 3.86
C ASP A 155 0.07 -9.26 2.96
N ILE A 156 -0.21 -8.83 1.73
CA ILE A 156 -1.00 -9.57 0.75
C ILE A 156 -0.46 -10.97 0.49
N ASN A 157 0.87 -11.17 0.56
CA ASN A 157 1.49 -12.47 0.30
C ASN A 157 1.25 -13.48 1.44
N THR A 158 0.71 -13.03 2.58
CA THR A 158 0.37 -13.90 3.72
C THR A 158 -1.07 -14.39 3.71
N ILE A 159 -1.87 -13.94 2.74
CA ILE A 159 -3.25 -14.36 2.58
C ILE A 159 -3.24 -15.65 1.75
N THR A 160 -3.55 -16.78 2.38
CA THR A 160 -3.84 -18.03 1.69
C THR A 160 -5.30 -18.02 1.22
N GLU A 161 -5.53 -18.41 -0.03
CA GLU A 161 -6.88 -18.71 -0.55
C GLU A 161 -7.55 -19.88 0.19
#